data_AF-A0A8W8NR49-F1
#
_entry.id   AF-A0A8W8NR49-F1
#
_cell.length_a   1.000
_cell.length_b   1.000
_cell.length_c   1.000
_cell.angle_alpha   90.00
_cell.angle_beta   90.00
_cell.angle_gamma   90.00
#
_symmetry.space_group_name_H-M   'P 1'
#
loop_
_entity.id
_entity.type
_entity.pdbx_description
1 polymer ?
#
loop_
_entity_poly.entity_id
_entity_poly.type
_entity_poly.pdbx_seq_one_letter_code
_entity_poly.pdbx_strand_id
1 'polypeptide(L)'
;MFESYGEDCKIPCSQTCYNKNCDRFNGTCLSACTNQFYGEKCDKDTKQSFLCSDEQNDASISAWVVGLIVSLTMNVILIVGISVSLWYNCSKNKLLPCTAFFILKKSVYYTESETRTDEPSNYQELNI
;
A
#
# COMPACT_ATOMS: atom_id res chain seq x y z
N MET A 1 -46.14 16.81 -19.98
CA MET A 1 -44.76 16.86 -19.48
C MET A 1 -44.82 17.65 -18.18
N PHE A 2 -44.54 17.01 -17.05
CA PHE A 2 -44.59 17.65 -15.72
C PHE A 2 -43.17 17.70 -15.19
N GLU A 3 -42.66 18.91 -14.91
CA GLU A 3 -41.31 19.14 -14.35
C GLU A 3 -41.31 19.21 -12.82
N SER A 4 -42.45 18.94 -12.20
CA SER A 4 -42.68 19.01 -10.75
C SER A 4 -43.84 18.11 -10.30
N TYR A 5 -43.81 17.67 -9.05
CA TYR A 5 -44.76 16.76 -8.42
C TYR A 5 -45.12 17.22 -6.99
N GLY A 6 -46.06 16.49 -6.37
CA GLY A 6 -46.52 16.76 -5.01
C GLY A 6 -47.62 17.82 -4.93
N GLU A 7 -47.99 18.21 -3.71
CA GLU A 7 -49.03 19.21 -3.47
C GLU A 7 -48.61 20.56 -4.06
N ASP A 8 -49.50 21.17 -4.83
CA ASP A 8 -49.27 22.41 -5.58
C ASP A 8 -48.06 22.40 -6.52
N CYS A 9 -47.56 21.23 -6.95
CA CYS A 9 -46.37 21.13 -7.81
C CYS A 9 -45.12 21.81 -7.21
N LYS A 10 -45.01 21.84 -5.88
CA LYS A 10 -43.89 22.50 -5.18
C LYS A 10 -42.56 21.75 -5.28
N ILE A 11 -42.59 20.46 -5.63
CA ILE A 11 -41.39 19.62 -5.63
C ILE A 11 -40.92 19.40 -7.07
N PRO A 12 -39.74 19.88 -7.49
CA PRO A 12 -39.26 19.65 -8.84
C PRO A 12 -38.93 18.17 -9.08
N CYS A 13 -39.13 17.70 -10.32
CA CYS A 13 -38.64 16.39 -10.75
C CYS A 13 -37.11 16.35 -10.72
N SER A 14 -36.54 15.16 -10.53
CA SER A 14 -35.09 14.98 -10.62
C SER A 14 -34.58 15.38 -12.00
N GLN A 15 -33.43 16.07 -12.04
CA GLN A 15 -32.76 16.46 -13.28
C GLN A 15 -32.20 15.25 -14.05
N THR A 16 -32.07 14.10 -13.37
CA THR A 16 -31.59 12.84 -13.92
C THR A 16 -32.72 11.98 -14.49
N CYS A 17 -34.00 12.38 -14.35
CA CYS A 17 -35.07 11.79 -15.14
C CYS A 17 -34.86 12.18 -16.61
N TYR A 18 -34.96 11.23 -17.54
CA TYR A 18 -34.93 11.56 -18.97
C TYR A 18 -36.05 12.55 -19.32
N ASN A 19 -35.70 13.65 -19.99
CA ASN A 19 -36.57 14.80 -20.26
C ASN A 19 -37.25 15.43 -19.03
N LYS A 20 -36.68 15.26 -17.82
CA LYS A 20 -37.19 15.82 -16.55
C LYS A 20 -38.65 15.47 -16.24
N ASN A 21 -39.12 14.36 -16.78
CA ASN A 21 -40.49 13.90 -16.59
C ASN A 21 -40.61 12.97 -15.41
N CYS A 22 -41.49 13.32 -14.47
CA CYS A 22 -41.87 12.45 -13.38
C CYS A 22 -43.38 12.40 -13.16
N ASP A 23 -43.82 11.39 -12.43
CA ASP A 23 -45.19 11.21 -12.00
C ASP A 23 -45.60 12.35 -11.05
N ARG A 24 -46.76 12.94 -11.30
CA ARG A 24 -47.26 14.12 -10.58
C ARG A 24 -47.53 13.87 -9.08
N PHE A 25 -47.72 12.62 -8.65
CA PHE A 25 -48.06 12.28 -7.28
C PHE A 25 -46.84 11.88 -6.47
N ASN A 26 -46.04 10.94 -6.97
CA ASN A 26 -44.93 10.37 -6.21
C ASN A 26 -43.54 10.85 -6.68
N GLY A 27 -43.44 11.47 -7.86
CA GLY A 27 -42.19 11.94 -8.42
C GLY A 27 -41.33 10.86 -9.07
N THR A 28 -41.88 9.66 -9.32
CA THR A 28 -41.20 8.58 -10.04
C THR A 28 -40.97 8.98 -11.49
N CYS A 29 -39.76 8.83 -12.02
CA CYS A 29 -39.47 9.14 -13.41
C CYS A 29 -40.31 8.26 -14.33
N LEU A 30 -41.07 8.87 -15.24
CA LEU A 30 -41.93 8.14 -16.18
C LEU A 30 -41.14 7.51 -17.34
N SER A 31 -39.88 7.91 -17.47
CA SER A 31 -38.93 7.45 -18.48
C SER A 31 -37.68 6.91 -17.79
N ALA A 32 -36.75 6.40 -18.59
CA ALA A 32 -35.46 5.95 -18.09
C ALA A 32 -34.69 7.08 -17.37
N CYS A 33 -33.69 6.69 -16.59
CA CYS A 33 -32.72 7.61 -16.03
C CYS A 33 -31.70 8.03 -17.09
N THR A 34 -31.12 9.22 -16.92
CA THR A 34 -29.89 9.59 -17.62
C THR A 34 -28.77 8.61 -17.26
N ASN A 35 -27.83 8.41 -18.19
CA ASN A 35 -26.70 7.49 -18.02
C ASN A 35 -26.06 7.62 -16.62
N GLN A 36 -25.78 6.47 -16.01
CA GLN A 36 -25.14 6.37 -14.68
C GLN A 36 -26.05 6.70 -13.50
N PHE A 37 -27.37 6.78 -13.68
CA PHE A 37 -28.35 6.87 -12.59
C PHE A 37 -29.38 5.75 -12.66
N TYR A 38 -29.93 5.35 -11.51
CA TYR A 38 -30.93 4.30 -11.39
C TYR A 38 -31.84 4.55 -10.17
N GLY A 39 -32.86 3.70 -10.01
CA GLY A 39 -33.92 3.87 -9.01
C GLY A 39 -35.13 4.60 -9.59
N GLU A 40 -36.26 4.53 -8.89
CA GLU A 40 -37.54 5.09 -9.37
C GLU A 40 -37.48 6.61 -9.60
N LYS A 41 -36.62 7.33 -8.87
CA LYS A 41 -36.42 8.78 -9.01
C LYS A 41 -35.09 9.16 -9.63
N CYS A 42 -34.34 8.18 -10.15
CA CYS A 42 -33.00 8.36 -10.70
C CYS A 42 -32.04 9.08 -9.74
N ASP A 43 -32.23 8.88 -8.44
CA ASP A 43 -31.49 9.50 -7.34
C ASP A 43 -30.25 8.71 -6.94
N LYS A 44 -30.08 7.49 -7.45
CA LYS A 44 -28.93 6.64 -7.16
C LYS A 44 -27.96 6.67 -8.34
N ASP A 45 -26.70 6.98 -8.10
CA ASP A 45 -25.67 6.95 -9.13
C ASP A 45 -24.99 5.59 -9.20
N THR A 46 -24.74 5.10 -10.41
CA THR A 46 -23.96 3.88 -10.67
C THR A 46 -22.45 4.13 -10.50
N LYS A 47 -22.02 5.34 -10.13
CA LYS A 47 -20.61 5.73 -10.06
C LYS A 47 -19.92 5.44 -8.75
N GLN A 48 -20.63 4.93 -7.73
CA GLN A 48 -20.02 4.61 -6.44
C GLN A 48 -19.03 3.41 -6.46
N SER A 49 -18.47 3.04 -7.62
CA SER A 49 -17.36 2.09 -7.69
C SER A 49 -16.38 2.29 -8.86
N PHE A 50 -16.28 3.46 -9.52
CA PHE A 50 -15.18 3.63 -10.50
C PHE A 50 -14.54 5.00 -10.70
N LEU A 51 -14.95 6.09 -10.06
CA LEU A 51 -14.17 7.35 -10.14
C LEU A 51 -14.02 8.01 -8.76
N CYS A 52 -12.85 7.75 -8.18
CA CYS A 52 -12.16 8.38 -7.05
C CYS A 52 -12.92 9.44 -6.26
N SER A 53 -13.53 9.01 -5.16
CA SER A 53 -13.44 9.77 -3.92
C SER A 53 -12.06 9.50 -3.35
N ASP A 54 -11.13 10.44 -3.49
CA ASP A 54 -10.11 10.64 -2.44
C ASP A 54 -10.83 11.29 -1.25
N GLU A 55 -11.79 10.54 -0.70
CA GLU A 55 -12.28 10.76 0.64
C GLU A 55 -11.46 9.77 1.44
N GLN A 56 -10.46 10.30 2.13
CA GLN A 56 -9.76 9.61 3.19
C GLN A 56 -10.81 9.24 4.26
N ASN A 57 -11.56 8.18 3.97
CA ASN A 57 -12.17 7.36 4.97
C ASN A 57 -11.01 6.92 5.83
N ASP A 58 -10.93 7.47 7.04
CA ASP A 58 -10.20 6.89 8.15
C ASP A 58 -10.83 5.52 8.44
N ALA A 59 -10.63 4.58 7.52
CA ALA A 59 -10.77 3.16 7.73
C ALA A 59 -9.65 2.79 8.70
N SER A 60 -9.91 3.06 9.99
CA SER A 60 -9.20 2.59 11.18
C SER A 60 -7.91 1.84 10.85
N ILE A 61 -6.86 2.58 10.49
CA ILE A 61 -5.53 2.02 10.29
C ILE A 61 -5.10 1.56 11.67
N SER A 62 -5.23 0.26 11.91
CA SER A 62 -4.90 -0.33 13.19
C SER A 62 -3.48 0.09 13.61
N ALA A 63 -3.28 0.36 14.90
CA ALA A 63 -2.00 0.88 15.41
C ALA A 63 -0.79 0.00 15.02
N TRP A 64 -1.01 -1.32 14.86
CA TRP A 64 0.05 -2.24 14.41
C TRP A 64 0.50 -1.97 12.96
N VAL A 65 -0.40 -1.57 12.07
CA VAL A 65 -0.05 -1.22 10.67
C VAL A 65 0.85 0.01 10.63
N VAL A 66 0.56 1.04 11.43
CA VAL A 66 1.40 2.24 11.54
C VAL A 66 2.80 1.86 12.05
N GLY A 67 2.87 1.00 13.05
CA GLY A 67 4.14 0.50 13.60
C GLY A 67 5.00 -0.21 12.55
N LEU A 68 4.39 -1.04 11.69
CA LEU A 68 5.12 -1.74 10.62
C LEU A 68 5.72 -0.76 9.60
N ILE A 69 4.95 0.26 9.18
CA ILE A 69 5.41 1.24 8.20
C ILE A 69 6.57 2.06 8.77
N VAL A 70 6.44 2.56 10.01
CA VAL A 70 7.50 3.33 10.68
C VAL A 70 8.76 2.48 10.87
N SER A 71 8.61 1.21 11.21
CA SER A 71 9.76 0.30 11.36
C SER A 71 10.50 0.09 10.04
N LEU A 72 9.79 -0.21 8.96
CA LEU A 72 10.40 -0.42 7.65
C LEU A 72 11.12 0.83 7.15
N THR A 73 10.49 2.00 7.31
CA THR A 73 11.08 3.27 6.87
C THR A 73 12.36 3.61 7.65
N MET A 74 12.39 3.44 8.97
CA MET A 74 13.60 3.67 9.77
C MET A 74 14.74 2.74 9.37
N ASN A 75 14.47 1.47 9.14
CA ASN A 75 15.50 0.51 8.71
C ASN A 75 16.08 0.87 7.33
N VAL A 76 15.23 1.27 6.37
CA VAL A 76 15.68 1.71 5.04
C VAL A 76 16.56 2.95 5.15
N ILE A 77 16.18 3.93 5.96
CA ILE A 77 16.97 5.15 6.19
C ILE A 77 18.34 4.81 6.79
N LEU A 78 18.40 3.90 7.76
CA LEU A 78 19.66 3.45 8.35
C LEU A 78 20.53 2.75 7.30
N ILE A 79 19.96 1.87 6.48
CA ILE A 79 20.69 1.16 5.42
C ILE A 79 21.26 2.15 4.40
N VAL A 80 20.44 3.11 3.94
CA VAL A 80 20.89 4.16 3.01
C VAL A 80 21.94 5.04 3.65
N GLY A 81 21.75 5.50 4.89
CA GLY A 81 22.70 6.33 5.61
C GLY A 81 24.07 5.66 5.81
N ILE A 82 24.08 4.37 6.16
CA ILE A 82 25.32 3.59 6.26
C ILE A 82 25.97 3.45 4.90
N SER A 83 25.22 3.12 3.85
CA SER A 83 25.76 2.96 2.49
C SER A 83 26.40 4.26 1.98
N VAL A 84 25.75 5.41 2.20
CA VAL A 84 26.27 6.73 1.83
C VAL A 84 27.47 7.11 2.68
N SER A 85 27.46 6.81 3.98
CA SER A 85 28.60 7.09 4.87
C SER A 85 29.84 6.28 4.49
N LEU A 86 29.66 4.99 4.18
CA LEU A 86 30.73 4.13 3.67
C LEU A 86 31.24 4.67 2.32
N TRP A 87 30.33 5.05 1.43
CA TRP A 87 30.70 5.61 0.14
C TRP A 87 31.44 6.95 0.26
N TYR A 88 31.00 7.84 1.15
CA TYR A 88 31.62 9.13 1.41
C TYR A 88 33.03 8.99 2.01
N ASN A 89 33.19 8.08 2.97
CA ASN A 89 34.50 7.77 3.54
C ASN A 89 35.43 7.08 2.53
N CYS A 90 34.90 6.18 1.69
CA CYS A 90 35.63 5.54 0.57
C CYS A 90 36.02 6.58 -0.50
N SER A 91 35.20 7.62 -0.69
CA SER A 91 35.45 8.73 -1.64
C SER A 91 36.54 9.68 -1.15
N LYS A 92 36.60 9.95 0.17
CA LYS A 92 37.64 10.80 0.77
C LYS A 92 38.98 10.09 0.89
N ASN A 93 38.99 8.81 1.25
CA ASN A 93 40.21 8.03 1.36
C ASN A 93 40.59 7.44 -0.01
N LYS A 94 41.37 8.17 -0.82
CA LYS A 94 41.92 7.70 -2.09
C LYS A 94 43.01 6.62 -1.94
N LEU A 95 42.74 5.54 -1.21
CA LEU A 95 43.52 4.31 -1.31
C LEU A 95 42.64 3.10 -0.95
N LEU A 96 42.31 2.34 -2.00
CA LEU A 96 41.72 1.00 -2.04
C LEU A 96 40.17 0.89 -2.15
N PRO A 97 39.64 0.29 -3.24
CA PRO A 97 38.22 0.30 -3.56
C PRO A 97 37.42 -0.73 -2.77
N CYS A 98 36.19 -0.34 -2.50
CA CYS A 98 35.15 -1.01 -1.74
C CYS A 98 34.67 -2.36 -2.34
N THR A 99 35.53 -3.39 -2.38
CA THR A 99 35.13 -4.81 -2.57
C THR A 99 35.39 -5.68 -1.34
N ALA A 100 36.08 -5.15 -0.31
CA ALA A 100 36.50 -5.92 0.87
C ALA A 100 35.47 -5.99 2.01
N PHE A 101 34.43 -5.13 2.06
CA PHE A 101 33.53 -5.06 3.22
C PHE A 101 32.44 -6.15 3.25
N PHE A 102 32.04 -6.69 2.09
CA PHE A 102 31.12 -7.84 2.04
C PHE A 102 31.82 -9.18 2.32
N ILE A 103 33.13 -9.27 2.15
CA ILE A 103 33.88 -10.52 2.37
C ILE A 103 34.33 -10.65 3.85
N LEU A 104 34.70 -9.55 4.53
CA LEU A 104 35.20 -9.64 5.91
C LEU A 104 34.11 -9.75 6.99
N LYS A 105 32.90 -9.21 6.76
CA LYS A 105 31.81 -9.38 7.73
C LYS A 105 31.18 -10.78 7.71
N LYS A 106 31.38 -11.54 6.63
CA LYS A 106 30.95 -12.94 6.56
C LYS A 106 31.79 -13.81 7.50
N SER A 107 33.10 -13.58 7.65
CA SER A 107 33.97 -14.45 8.46
C SER A 107 33.76 -14.35 9.97
N VAL A 108 33.25 -13.24 10.49
CA VAL A 108 33.16 -13.01 11.94
C VAL A 108 31.91 -13.63 12.59
N TYR A 109 30.88 -14.01 11.82
CA TYR A 109 29.67 -14.62 12.41
C TYR A 109 29.79 -16.14 12.65
N TYR A 110 30.81 -16.83 12.11
CA TYR A 110 30.98 -18.28 12.26
C TYR A 110 32.30 -18.73 12.89
N THR A 111 33.07 -17.83 13.49
CA THR A 111 34.27 -18.23 14.25
C THR A 111 34.23 -17.71 15.68
N GLU A 112 33.18 -18.12 16.40
CA GLU A 112 33.22 -18.26 17.85
C GLU A 112 32.62 -19.62 18.23
N SER A 113 33.39 -20.67 17.94
CA SER A 113 33.37 -21.92 18.70
C SER A 113 34.78 -22.50 18.68
N GLU A 114 35.55 -22.08 19.69
CA GLU A 114 36.63 -22.79 20.37
C GLU A 114 37.65 -23.58 19.51
N THR A 115 38.84 -22.99 19.37
CA THR A 115 40.10 -23.69 19.10
C THR A 115 40.47 -24.65 20.22
N ARG A 116 40.74 -25.91 19.89
CA ARG A 116 41.87 -26.65 20.46
C ARG A 116 42.71 -27.25 19.34
N THR A 117 43.94 -26.78 19.25
CA THR A 117 45.00 -27.20 18.35
C THR A 117 45.77 -28.40 18.94
N ASP A 118 46.28 -29.23 18.02
CA ASP A 118 47.51 -30.07 18.07
C ASP A 118 47.45 -31.56 18.50
N GLU A 119 47.43 -32.43 17.46
CA GLU A 119 48.42 -33.50 17.13
C GLU A 119 48.44 -34.86 17.92
N PRO A 120 48.89 -36.03 17.37
CA PRO A 120 49.11 -36.52 15.99
C PRO A 120 48.32 -37.81 15.61
N SER A 121 48.42 -38.19 14.33
CA SER A 121 48.03 -39.46 13.72
C SER A 121 48.53 -40.71 14.46
N ASN A 122 47.63 -41.65 14.75
CA ASN A 122 47.99 -43.05 15.00
C ASN A 122 46.94 -43.98 14.39
N TYR A 123 47.31 -44.60 13.28
CA TYR A 123 46.61 -45.71 12.65
C TYR A 123 46.90 -46.96 13.49
N GLN A 124 45.86 -47.62 14.01
CA GLN A 124 45.94 -49.03 14.37
C GLN A 124 44.87 -49.80 13.60
N GLU A 125 45.40 -50.71 12.78
CA GLU A 125 44.74 -51.79 12.07
C GLU A 125 43.77 -52.55 12.98
N LEU A 126 42.50 -52.68 12.58
CA LEU A 126 41.70 -53.83 12.98
C LEU A 126 41.80 -54.87 11.87
N ASN A 127 42.75 -55.78 12.08
CA ASN A 127 42.88 -57.01 11.33
C ASN A 127 41.72 -57.96 11.71
N ILE A 128 41.35 -58.80 10.73
CA ILE A 128 40.44 -59.96 10.80
C ILE A 128 40.52 -60.75 12.10
#